data_AF-A0A2W5XNL7-F1
#
_entry.id   AF-A0A2W5XNL7-F1
#
_cell.length_a   1.000
_cell.length_b   1.000
_cell.length_c   1.000
_cell.angle_alpha   90.00
_cell.angle_beta   90.00
_cell.angle_gamma   90.00
#
_symmetry.space_group_name_H-M   'P 1'
#
loop_
_entity.id
_entity.type
_entity.pdbx_description
1 polymer ?
#
loop_
_entity_poly.entity_id
_entity_poly.type
_entity_poly.pdbx_seq_one_letter_code
_entity_poly.pdbx_strand_id
1 'polypeptide(L)'
;MAGTMPHAVFVETGIDQSGMVAAYAAELPGCATFASTDAEAVAEIPLRVARFTAWLREHGEQAPEFIGDNWYEVERSAAVDAEGVRRRAAFSLDELPPSEQDFRRYARWLELAREELADAIDGLDEERSGPASAVLDGVVQQDLQIIGELGGSAPNLPRDPIDRLYATRDALTETLERGGPAGEGVRRAIRLAIADDLRAAELLREGMKAAGTSGL
;
A
#
# COMPACT_ATOMS: atom_id res chain seq x y z
N MET A 1 33.45 -8.28 13.17
CA MET A 1 32.05 -8.60 12.87
C MET A 1 31.45 -7.37 12.23
N ALA A 2 31.13 -7.41 10.94
CA ALA A 2 30.39 -6.33 10.32
C ALA A 2 28.98 -6.38 10.93
N GLY A 3 28.62 -5.41 11.75
CA GLY A 3 27.26 -5.30 12.26
C GLY A 3 26.34 -5.11 11.07
N THR A 4 25.38 -6.02 10.87
CA THR A 4 24.27 -5.77 9.97
C THR A 4 23.55 -4.52 10.47
N MET A 5 23.45 -3.49 9.62
CA MET A 5 22.72 -2.29 9.99
C MET A 5 21.26 -2.69 10.27
N PRO A 6 20.68 -2.25 11.39
CA PRO A 6 19.29 -2.56 11.71
C PRO A 6 18.37 -1.97 10.66
N HIS A 7 17.35 -2.74 10.26
CA HIS A 7 16.31 -2.31 9.34
C HIS A 7 15.15 -1.67 10.11
N ALA A 8 14.56 -0.64 9.53
CA ALA A 8 13.55 0.17 10.21
C ALA A 8 12.12 -0.25 9.84
N VAL A 9 11.24 -0.28 10.85
CA VAL A 9 9.81 -0.56 10.70
C VAL A 9 9.00 0.61 11.23
N PHE A 10 8.06 1.09 10.44
CA PHE A 10 7.02 2.02 10.88
C PHE A 10 5.78 1.22 11.26
N VAL A 11 5.19 1.49 12.42
CA VAL A 11 3.95 0.83 12.85
C VAL A 11 2.82 1.84 12.91
N GLU A 12 1.69 1.49 12.31
CA GLU A 12 0.49 2.29 12.31
C GLU A 12 -0.71 1.50 12.82
N THR A 13 -1.39 2.04 13.83
CA THR A 13 -2.48 1.34 14.52
C THR A 13 -3.84 1.90 14.18
N GLY A 14 -4.84 1.01 14.16
CA GLY A 14 -6.23 1.33 13.90
C GLY A 14 -6.45 1.90 12.50
N ILE A 15 -5.86 1.35 11.46
CA ILE A 15 -6.03 1.88 10.09
C ILE A 15 -7.45 1.66 9.53
N ASP A 16 -8.25 0.82 10.19
CA ASP A 16 -9.67 0.61 9.89
C ASP A 16 -10.53 0.47 11.17
N GLN A 17 -11.84 0.28 11.01
CA GLN A 17 -12.80 0.16 12.11
C GLN A 17 -12.59 -1.09 12.99
N SER A 18 -11.86 -2.10 12.49
CA SER A 18 -11.57 -3.32 13.24
C SER A 18 -10.36 -3.17 14.17
N GLY A 19 -9.64 -2.05 14.08
CA GLY A 19 -8.42 -1.82 14.84
C GLY A 19 -7.16 -2.38 14.17
N MET A 20 -7.21 -2.67 12.87
CA MET A 20 -6.10 -3.24 12.10
C MET A 20 -4.80 -2.46 12.30
N VAL A 21 -3.69 -3.18 12.40
CA VAL A 21 -2.34 -2.64 12.51
C VAL A 21 -1.60 -2.90 11.21
N ALA A 22 -0.91 -1.88 10.70
CA ALA A 22 0.03 -2.02 9.60
C ALA A 22 1.47 -1.84 10.09
N ALA A 23 2.37 -2.68 9.61
CA ALA A 23 3.80 -2.47 9.74
C ALA A 23 4.42 -2.28 8.35
N TYR A 24 5.29 -1.29 8.18
CA TYR A 24 5.89 -0.92 6.90
C TYR A 24 7.40 -1.01 6.98
N ALA A 25 8.02 -1.65 5.98
CA ALA A 25 9.46 -1.64 5.84
C ALA A 25 9.93 -0.23 5.38
N ALA A 26 10.84 0.38 6.13
CA ALA A 26 11.30 1.74 5.87
C ALA A 26 12.02 1.89 4.53
N GLU A 27 12.70 0.84 4.09
CA GLU A 27 13.57 0.83 2.93
C GLU A 27 12.85 0.40 1.64
N LEU A 28 11.62 -0.14 1.75
CA LEU A 28 10.84 -0.66 0.63
C LEU A 28 9.43 -0.04 0.59
N PRO A 29 9.23 1.01 -0.21
CA PRO A 29 7.90 1.55 -0.51
C PRO A 29 6.90 0.47 -0.90
N GLY A 30 5.75 0.44 -0.22
CA GLY A 30 4.70 -0.55 -0.45
C GLY A 30 4.87 -1.89 0.25
N CYS A 31 6.04 -2.17 0.82
CA CYS A 31 6.27 -3.39 1.60
C CYS A 31 5.65 -3.24 2.99
N ALA A 32 4.42 -3.74 3.12
CA ALA A 32 3.66 -3.67 4.36
C ALA A 32 3.04 -5.01 4.74
N THR A 33 2.86 -5.23 6.03
CA THR A 33 2.07 -6.32 6.62
C THR A 33 0.89 -5.73 7.37
N PHE A 34 -0.18 -6.51 7.49
CA PHE A 34 -1.42 -6.09 8.14
C PHE A 34 -1.89 -7.19 9.08
N ALA A 35 -2.14 -6.86 10.35
CA ALA A 35 -2.55 -7.83 11.36
C ALA A 35 -3.41 -7.20 12.45
N SER A 36 -3.97 -8.06 13.32
CA SER A 36 -4.80 -7.62 14.44
C SER A 36 -3.99 -7.02 15.60
N THR A 37 -2.69 -7.29 15.63
CA THR A 37 -1.78 -6.82 16.69
C THR A 37 -0.44 -6.34 16.12
N ASP A 38 0.21 -5.44 16.86
CA ASP A 38 1.56 -4.95 16.56
C ASP A 38 2.57 -6.09 16.40
N ALA A 39 2.54 -7.05 17.34
CA ALA A 39 3.49 -8.14 17.39
C ALA A 39 3.39 -9.03 16.14
N GLU A 40 2.16 -9.33 15.71
CA GLU A 40 1.92 -10.09 14.47
C GLU A 40 2.36 -9.31 13.24
N ALA A 41 1.98 -8.02 13.14
CA ALA A 41 2.34 -7.20 11.98
C ALA A 41 3.87 -7.10 11.83
N VAL A 42 4.58 -6.80 12.91
CA VAL A 42 6.05 -6.66 12.89
C VAL A 42 6.75 -7.99 12.65
N ALA A 43 6.27 -9.10 13.24
CA ALA A 43 6.89 -10.41 13.09
C ALA A 43 6.85 -10.93 11.63
N GLU A 44 5.88 -10.50 10.84
CA GLU A 44 5.73 -10.89 9.44
C GLU A 44 6.61 -10.08 8.47
N ILE A 45 7.21 -8.96 8.90
CA ILE A 45 8.01 -8.09 8.03
C ILE A 45 9.14 -8.84 7.30
N PRO A 46 9.96 -9.70 7.94
CA PRO A 46 11.02 -10.41 7.24
C PRO A 46 10.51 -11.26 6.07
N LEU A 47 9.39 -11.98 6.29
CA LEU A 47 8.78 -12.79 5.24
C LEU A 47 8.15 -11.92 4.14
N ARG A 48 7.50 -10.82 4.52
CA ARG A 48 6.94 -9.86 3.57
C ARG A 48 8.03 -9.24 2.69
N VAL A 49 9.17 -8.86 3.26
CA VAL A 49 10.33 -8.33 2.52
C VAL A 49 10.89 -9.37 1.55
N ALA A 50 11.01 -10.64 1.97
CA ALA A 50 11.44 -11.71 1.08
C ALA A 50 10.49 -11.88 -0.12
N ARG A 51 9.17 -11.86 0.12
CA ARG A 51 8.15 -11.94 -0.94
C ARG A 51 8.16 -10.71 -1.84
N PHE A 52 8.22 -9.52 -1.27
CA PHE A 52 8.22 -8.26 -2.00
C PHE A 52 9.47 -8.14 -2.89
N THR A 53 10.64 -8.52 -2.38
CA THR A 53 11.87 -8.51 -3.19
C THR A 53 11.86 -9.59 -4.28
N ALA A 54 11.22 -10.74 -4.07
CA ALA A 54 10.99 -11.72 -5.13
C ALA A 54 10.06 -11.16 -6.21
N TRP A 55 8.93 -10.57 -5.81
CA TRP A 55 7.97 -9.91 -6.69
C TRP A 55 8.62 -8.81 -7.55
N LEU A 56 9.47 -7.96 -6.95
CA LEU A 56 10.25 -6.96 -7.71
C LEU A 56 11.13 -7.61 -8.78
N ARG A 57 11.84 -8.70 -8.44
CA ARG A 57 12.72 -9.40 -9.40
C ARG A 57 11.93 -10.06 -10.53
N GLU A 58 10.75 -10.62 -10.22
CA GLU A 58 9.86 -11.22 -11.22
C GLU A 58 9.38 -10.19 -12.26
N HIS A 59 9.21 -8.94 -11.84
CA HIS A 59 8.86 -7.81 -12.70
C HIS A 59 10.08 -7.08 -13.29
N GLY A 60 11.29 -7.64 -13.15
CA GLY A 60 12.52 -7.08 -13.72
C GLY A 60 13.05 -5.83 -12.98
N GLU A 61 12.51 -5.50 -11.81
CA GLU A 61 12.96 -4.39 -10.98
C GLU A 61 14.19 -4.77 -10.14
N GLN A 62 15.01 -3.76 -9.82
CA GLN A 62 16.15 -3.96 -8.93
C GLN A 62 15.67 -4.07 -7.48
N ALA A 63 15.68 -5.28 -6.94
CA ALA A 63 15.39 -5.53 -5.54
C ALA A 63 16.63 -5.31 -4.66
N PRO A 64 16.54 -4.55 -3.56
CA PRO A 64 17.61 -4.46 -2.58
C PRO A 64 17.90 -5.83 -1.94
N GLU A 65 19.16 -6.06 -1.59
CA GLU A 65 19.56 -7.21 -0.77
C GLU A 65 19.48 -6.84 0.71
N PHE A 66 18.71 -7.63 1.47
CA PHE A 66 18.60 -7.49 2.92
C PHE A 66 19.44 -8.58 3.57
N ILE A 67 20.38 -8.19 4.42
CA ILE A 67 21.26 -9.12 5.14
C ILE A 67 20.90 -9.06 6.61
N GLY A 68 20.25 -10.11 7.10
CA GLY A 68 19.87 -10.26 8.50
C GLY A 68 18.37 -10.08 8.76
N ASP A 69 17.98 -10.41 9.99
CA ASP A 69 16.61 -10.43 10.53
C ASP A 69 16.38 -9.32 11.58
N ASN A 70 17.32 -8.38 11.66
CA ASN A 70 17.34 -7.31 12.65
C ASN A 70 16.42 -6.14 12.22
N TRP A 71 15.11 -6.27 12.47
CA TRP A 71 14.10 -5.24 12.25
C TRP A 71 13.71 -4.55 13.56
N TYR A 72 13.69 -3.22 13.57
CA TYR A 72 13.36 -2.42 14.75
C TYR A 72 12.28 -1.38 14.43
N GLU A 73 11.33 -1.24 15.33
CA GLU A 73 10.34 -0.17 15.29
C GLU A 73 11.03 1.18 15.49
N VAL A 74 10.88 2.09 14.52
CA VAL A 74 11.44 3.45 14.58
C VAL A 74 10.38 4.52 14.80
N GLU A 75 9.13 4.21 14.47
CA GLU A 75 7.98 5.10 14.64
C GLU A 75 6.73 4.28 14.94
N ARG A 76 5.89 4.83 15.82
CA ARG A 76 4.56 4.34 16.09
C ARG A 76 3.56 5.48 16.04
N SER A 77 2.56 5.31 15.19
CA SER A 77 1.51 6.31 14.99
C SER A 77 0.13 5.65 15.03
N ALA A 78 -0.87 6.36 15.55
CA ALA A 78 -2.25 5.93 15.46
C ALA A 78 -2.91 6.70 14.32
N ALA A 79 -3.69 6.00 13.47
CA ALA A 79 -4.53 6.68 12.50
C ALA A 79 -5.49 7.63 13.25
N VAL A 80 -5.70 8.82 12.69
CA VAL A 80 -6.43 9.91 13.35
C VAL A 80 -7.76 10.14 12.67
N ASP A 81 -8.82 10.40 13.44
CA ASP A 81 -10.10 10.81 12.86
C ASP A 81 -10.07 12.32 12.62
N ALA A 82 -10.17 12.74 11.36
CA ALA A 82 -10.26 14.14 10.96
C ALA A 82 -11.51 14.32 10.11
N GLU A 83 -12.40 15.23 10.51
CA GLU A 83 -13.65 15.53 9.79
C GLU A 83 -14.54 14.29 9.52
N GLY A 84 -14.47 13.30 10.41
CA GLY A 84 -15.24 12.04 10.28
C GLY A 84 -14.60 11.00 9.33
N VAL A 85 -13.40 11.28 8.82
CA VAL A 85 -12.62 10.36 7.97
C VAL A 85 -11.38 9.89 8.74
N ARG A 86 -11.14 8.58 8.69
CA ARG A 86 -9.97 7.93 9.29
C ARG A 86 -8.74 8.25 8.42
N ARG A 87 -7.79 9.01 8.94
CA ARG A 87 -6.57 9.45 8.25
C ARG A 87 -5.35 8.66 8.71
N ARG A 88 -4.60 8.15 7.73
CA ARG A 88 -3.30 7.52 7.97
C ARG A 88 -2.31 8.54 8.58
N ALA A 89 -1.53 8.13 9.56
CA ALA A 89 -0.52 8.91 10.28
C ALA A 89 0.91 8.34 10.13
N ALA A 90 1.09 7.23 9.40
CA ALA A 90 2.42 6.66 9.16
C ALA A 90 3.38 7.62 8.44
N PHE A 91 4.68 7.41 8.69
CA PHE A 91 5.83 8.06 8.04
C PHE A 91 6.07 9.53 8.44
N SER A 92 5.66 9.94 9.64
CA SER A 92 5.90 11.30 10.12
C SER A 92 7.38 11.63 10.33
N LEU A 93 8.23 10.63 10.54
CA LEU A 93 9.69 10.80 10.64
C LEU A 93 10.42 10.67 9.30
N ASP A 94 9.71 10.39 8.19
CA ASP A 94 10.31 10.12 6.87
C ASP A 94 9.77 11.06 5.79
N GLU A 95 9.92 12.37 6.05
CA GLU A 95 9.38 13.45 5.22
C GLU A 95 10.34 13.94 4.13
N LEU A 96 11.58 13.44 4.10
CA LEU A 96 12.53 13.87 3.07
C LEU A 96 12.02 13.48 1.68
N PRO A 97 11.90 14.44 0.74
CA PRO A 97 11.47 14.15 -0.62
C PRO A 97 12.38 13.10 -1.28
N PRO A 98 11.83 12.18 -2.09
CA PRO A 98 12.64 11.21 -2.81
C PRO A 98 13.57 11.90 -3.81
N SER A 99 14.68 11.25 -4.13
CA SER A 99 15.46 11.65 -5.30
C SER A 99 14.62 11.45 -6.58
N GLU A 100 14.97 12.13 -7.67
CA GLU A 100 14.27 11.94 -8.95
C GLU A 100 14.36 10.49 -9.46
N GLN A 101 15.46 9.81 -9.19
CA GLN A 101 15.63 8.39 -9.52
C GLN A 101 14.70 7.51 -8.69
N ASP A 102 14.62 7.76 -7.38
CA ASP A 102 13.75 7.00 -6.48
C ASP A 102 12.28 7.25 -6.79
N PHE A 103 11.89 8.50 -7.06
CA PHE A 103 10.54 8.83 -7.49
C PHE A 103 10.12 8.05 -8.74
N ARG A 104 10.96 8.04 -9.79
CA ARG A 104 10.69 7.25 -10.99
C ARG A 104 10.60 5.75 -10.70
N ARG A 105 11.44 5.24 -9.80
CA ARG A 105 11.39 3.83 -9.38
C ARG A 105 10.08 3.53 -8.68
N TYR A 106 9.67 4.36 -7.73
CA TYR A 106 8.45 4.13 -6.94
C TYR A 106 7.19 4.33 -7.79
N ALA A 107 7.21 5.24 -8.77
CA ALA A 107 6.14 5.39 -9.75
C ALA A 107 5.95 4.09 -10.56
N ARG A 108 7.04 3.48 -11.04
CA ARG A 108 6.97 2.15 -11.70
C ARG A 108 6.43 1.07 -10.77
N TRP A 109 6.86 1.04 -9.50
CA TRP A 109 6.34 0.06 -8.54
C TRP A 109 4.85 0.25 -8.26
N LEU A 110 4.35 1.49 -8.29
CA LEU A 110 2.93 1.79 -8.21
C LEU A 110 2.17 1.29 -9.44
N GLU A 111 2.71 1.47 -10.65
CA GLU A 111 2.12 0.91 -11.87
C GLU A 111 2.00 -0.62 -11.77
N LEU A 112 3.08 -1.31 -11.37
CA LEU A 112 3.09 -2.76 -11.18
C LEU A 112 2.08 -3.21 -10.11
N ALA A 113 1.98 -2.51 -8.98
CA ALA A 113 1.00 -2.84 -7.94
C ALA A 113 -0.46 -2.67 -8.42
N ARG A 114 -0.69 -1.70 -9.32
CA ARG A 114 -2.00 -1.49 -9.94
C ARG A 114 -2.35 -2.56 -10.94
N GLU A 115 -1.37 -3.04 -11.71
CA GLU A 115 -1.50 -4.20 -12.58
C GLU A 115 -1.85 -5.46 -11.77
N GLU A 116 -1.18 -5.69 -10.64
CA GLU A 116 -1.50 -6.79 -9.72
C GLU A 116 -2.95 -6.75 -9.23
N LEU A 117 -3.46 -5.55 -8.88
CA LEU A 117 -4.87 -5.40 -8.49
C LEU A 117 -5.81 -5.59 -9.68
N ALA A 118 -5.46 -5.09 -10.87
CA ALA A 118 -6.27 -5.28 -12.07
C ALA A 118 -6.40 -6.78 -12.42
N ASP A 119 -5.30 -7.52 -12.41
CA ASP A 119 -5.30 -8.97 -12.61
C ASP A 119 -6.14 -9.69 -11.56
N ALA A 120 -6.10 -9.23 -10.30
CA ALA A 120 -6.93 -9.80 -9.24
C ALA A 120 -8.42 -9.51 -9.43
N ILE A 121 -8.78 -8.35 -9.98
CA ILE A 121 -10.16 -7.97 -10.33
C ILE A 121 -10.66 -8.80 -11.51
N ASP A 122 -9.84 -8.95 -12.56
CA ASP A 122 -10.18 -9.72 -13.76
C ASP A 122 -10.40 -11.21 -13.44
N GLY A 123 -9.78 -11.71 -12.37
CA GLY A 123 -9.96 -13.06 -11.86
C GLY A 123 -11.25 -13.29 -11.04
N LEU A 124 -12.06 -12.26 -10.78
CA LEU A 124 -13.27 -12.39 -9.96
C LEU A 124 -14.43 -13.07 -10.72
N ASP A 125 -15.19 -13.89 -10.00
CA ASP A 125 -16.48 -14.42 -10.47
C ASP A 125 -17.66 -13.53 -10.02
N GLU A 126 -18.83 -13.68 -10.66
CA GLU A 126 -20.02 -12.84 -10.40
C GLU A 126 -20.49 -12.90 -8.93
N GLU A 127 -20.27 -14.01 -8.24
CA GLU A 127 -20.67 -14.18 -6.83
C GLU A 127 -19.80 -13.36 -5.86
N ARG A 128 -18.58 -12.96 -6.28
CA ARG A 128 -17.62 -12.23 -5.44
C ARG A 128 -17.54 -10.74 -5.71
N SER A 129 -18.32 -10.22 -6.66
CA SER A 129 -18.38 -8.79 -6.95
C SER A 129 -18.81 -7.96 -5.74
N GLY A 130 -19.62 -8.51 -4.83
CA GLY A 130 -20.06 -7.85 -3.58
C GLY A 130 -18.91 -7.60 -2.59
N PRO A 131 -18.25 -8.66 -2.06
CA PRO A 131 -17.07 -8.51 -1.20
C PRO A 131 -15.93 -7.72 -1.85
N ALA A 132 -15.73 -7.88 -3.16
CA ALA A 132 -14.75 -7.10 -3.90
C ALA A 132 -15.04 -5.60 -3.82
N SER A 133 -16.30 -5.17 -3.95
CA SER A 133 -16.67 -3.75 -3.87
C SER A 133 -16.19 -3.08 -2.58
N ALA A 134 -16.27 -3.76 -1.43
CA ALA A 134 -15.83 -3.19 -0.16
C ALA A 134 -14.31 -2.98 -0.10
N VAL A 135 -13.54 -3.92 -0.69
CA VAL A 135 -12.08 -3.79 -0.82
C VAL A 135 -11.73 -2.63 -1.75
N LEU A 136 -12.37 -2.55 -2.92
CA LEU A 136 -12.13 -1.49 -3.90
C LEU A 136 -12.53 -0.11 -3.36
N ASP A 137 -13.65 -0.01 -2.64
CA ASP A 137 -14.07 1.23 -2.00
C ASP A 137 -13.06 1.70 -0.95
N GLY A 138 -12.44 0.78 -0.20
CA GLY A 138 -11.35 1.12 0.73
C GLY A 138 -10.17 1.79 0.04
N VAL A 139 -9.72 1.24 -1.10
CA VAL A 139 -8.64 1.82 -1.92
C VAL A 139 -9.06 3.19 -2.47
N VAL A 140 -10.27 3.30 -3.03
CA VAL A 140 -10.80 4.56 -3.56
C VAL A 140 -10.83 5.65 -2.49
N GLN A 141 -11.32 5.36 -1.29
CA GLN A 141 -11.38 6.34 -0.20
C GLN A 141 -9.99 6.83 0.19
N GLN A 142 -9.03 5.92 0.28
CA GLN A 142 -7.65 6.25 0.59
C GLN A 142 -7.00 7.11 -0.50
N ASP A 143 -7.20 6.77 -1.78
CA ASP A 143 -6.64 7.54 -2.89
C ASP A 143 -7.26 8.95 -2.97
N LEU A 144 -8.57 9.08 -2.77
CA LEU A 144 -9.25 10.39 -2.70
C LEU A 144 -8.70 11.25 -1.58
N GLN A 145 -8.43 10.64 -0.42
CA GLN A 145 -7.80 11.33 0.69
C GLN A 145 -6.40 11.80 0.31
N ILE A 146 -5.57 10.93 -0.28
CA ILE A 146 -4.21 11.29 -0.71
C ILE A 146 -4.26 12.43 -1.73
N ILE A 147 -5.16 12.36 -2.72
CA ILE A 147 -5.37 13.43 -3.71
C ILE A 147 -5.65 14.75 -3.01
N GLY A 148 -6.57 14.78 -2.05
CA GLY A 148 -6.89 15.99 -1.28
C GLY A 148 -5.73 16.53 -0.46
N GLU A 149 -4.96 15.65 0.20
CA GLU A 149 -3.77 16.01 0.97
C GLU A 149 -2.67 16.63 0.10
N LEU A 150 -2.54 16.18 -1.16
CA LEU A 150 -1.59 16.71 -2.14
C LEU A 150 -2.13 17.95 -2.88
N GLY A 151 -3.32 18.45 -2.53
CA GLY A 151 -3.95 19.60 -3.17
C GLY A 151 -4.49 19.32 -4.58
N GLY A 152 -4.71 18.05 -4.92
CA GLY A 152 -5.35 17.63 -6.17
C GLY A 152 -6.87 17.81 -6.14
N SER A 153 -7.47 17.75 -7.33
CA SER A 153 -8.92 17.81 -7.50
C SER A 153 -9.52 16.41 -7.45
N ALA A 154 -10.60 16.23 -6.69
CA ALA A 154 -11.36 14.99 -6.71
C ALA A 154 -11.94 14.72 -8.12
N PRO A 155 -11.80 13.50 -8.66
CA PRO A 155 -12.38 13.15 -9.94
C PRO A 155 -13.90 12.99 -9.85
N ASN A 156 -14.55 12.98 -11.02
CA ASN A 156 -15.94 12.54 -11.10
C ASN A 156 -16.00 11.01 -10.98
N LEU A 157 -16.79 10.49 -10.04
CA LEU A 157 -16.79 9.07 -9.68
C LEU A 157 -17.95 8.31 -10.34
N PRO A 158 -17.66 7.31 -11.19
CA PRO A 158 -18.64 6.35 -11.67
C PRO A 158 -19.32 5.55 -10.55
N ARG A 159 -20.50 4.98 -10.88
CA ARG A 159 -21.22 4.09 -9.97
C ARG A 159 -20.61 2.70 -9.90
N ASP A 160 -20.07 2.22 -11.01
CA ASP A 160 -19.38 0.93 -11.05
C ASP A 160 -18.10 0.98 -10.18
N PRO A 161 -17.87 0.01 -9.28
CA PRO A 161 -16.71 0.03 -8.38
C PRO A 161 -15.35 -0.03 -9.10
N ILE A 162 -15.28 -0.75 -10.23
CA ILE A 162 -14.03 -0.92 -10.99
C ILE A 162 -13.73 0.38 -11.75
N ASP A 163 -14.74 0.93 -12.44
CA ASP A 163 -14.58 2.23 -13.13
C ASP A 163 -14.23 3.35 -12.14
N ARG A 164 -14.80 3.30 -10.93
CA ARG A 164 -14.49 4.25 -9.85
C ARG A 164 -13.04 4.16 -9.39
N LEU A 165 -12.53 2.94 -9.22
CA LEU A 165 -11.14 2.70 -8.88
C LEU A 165 -10.21 3.28 -9.95
N TYR A 166 -10.46 2.99 -11.23
CA TYR A 166 -9.63 3.52 -12.32
C TYR A 166 -9.66 5.05 -12.40
N ALA A 167 -10.85 5.66 -12.33
CA ALA A 167 -10.96 7.13 -12.33
C ALA A 167 -10.20 7.79 -11.17
N THR A 168 -10.19 7.15 -10.00
CA THR A 168 -9.48 7.65 -8.82
C THR A 168 -7.97 7.48 -8.97
N ARG A 169 -7.51 6.34 -9.48
CA ARG A 169 -6.09 6.05 -9.71
C ARG A 169 -5.46 6.97 -10.74
N ASP A 170 -6.19 7.28 -11.81
CA ASP A 170 -5.76 8.25 -12.84
C ASP A 170 -5.56 9.63 -12.22
N ALA A 171 -6.53 10.10 -11.41
CA ALA A 171 -6.43 11.37 -10.71
C ALA A 171 -5.28 11.40 -9.69
N LEU A 172 -5.02 10.28 -9.01
CA LEU A 172 -3.89 10.16 -8.09
C LEU A 172 -2.56 10.22 -8.85
N THR A 173 -2.40 9.50 -9.96
CA THR A 173 -1.19 9.56 -10.79
C THR A 173 -0.95 10.97 -11.29
N GLU A 174 -1.96 11.61 -11.86
CA GLU A 174 -1.84 12.99 -12.35
C GLU A 174 -1.41 13.94 -11.22
N THR A 175 -1.94 13.74 -10.01
CA THR A 175 -1.60 14.55 -8.84
C THR A 175 -0.16 14.32 -8.37
N LEU A 176 0.30 13.07 -8.34
CA LEU A 176 1.67 12.72 -8.02
C LEU A 176 2.67 13.28 -9.05
N GLU A 177 2.36 13.16 -10.34
CA GLU A 177 3.19 13.69 -11.43
C GLU A 177 3.28 15.21 -11.39
N ARG A 178 2.16 15.89 -11.13
CA ARG A 178 2.11 17.35 -10.99
C ARG A 178 2.91 17.84 -9.79
N GLY A 179 2.87 17.12 -8.67
CA GLY A 179 3.67 17.43 -7.48
C GLY A 179 5.17 17.17 -7.68
N GLY A 180 5.50 16.14 -8.46
CA GLY A 180 6.88 15.73 -8.74
C GLY A 180 7.64 15.22 -7.50
N PRO A 181 8.94 14.87 -7.65
CA PRO A 181 9.72 14.27 -6.58
C PRO A 181 9.91 15.18 -5.35
N ALA A 182 9.83 16.50 -5.53
CA ALA A 182 9.99 17.48 -4.45
C ALA A 182 8.67 17.87 -3.76
N GLY A 183 7.54 17.34 -4.21
CA GLY A 183 6.23 17.64 -3.63
C GLY A 183 6.13 17.14 -2.19
N GLU A 184 5.64 18.00 -1.31
CA GLU A 184 5.36 17.62 0.09
C GLU A 184 4.37 16.44 0.13
N GLY A 185 4.65 15.44 0.95
CA GLY A 185 3.79 14.26 1.09
C GLY A 185 3.84 13.24 -0.05
N VAL A 186 4.46 13.54 -1.20
CA VAL A 186 4.51 12.64 -2.37
C VAL A 186 5.14 11.28 -2.02
N ARG A 187 6.22 11.29 -1.23
CA ARG A 187 6.86 10.04 -0.78
C ARG A 187 5.91 9.15 -0.01
N ARG A 188 5.22 9.75 0.97
CA ARG A 188 4.25 9.06 1.82
C ARG A 188 3.09 8.53 0.99
N ALA A 189 2.56 9.36 0.09
CA ALA A 189 1.46 9.02 -0.80
C ALA A 189 1.75 7.76 -1.62
N ILE A 190 2.89 7.72 -2.32
CA ILE A 190 3.26 6.56 -3.15
C ILE A 190 3.41 5.29 -2.31
N ARG A 191 4.02 5.37 -1.12
CA ARG A 191 4.21 4.20 -0.26
C ARG A 191 2.89 3.59 0.20
N LEU A 192 1.94 4.44 0.60
CA LEU A 192 0.62 4.02 1.02
C LEU A 192 -0.16 3.42 -0.15
N ALA A 193 -0.16 4.10 -1.30
CA ALA A 193 -0.85 3.62 -2.50
C ALA A 193 -0.35 2.23 -2.95
N ILE A 194 0.98 2.02 -3.05
CA ILE A 194 1.53 0.69 -3.38
C ILE A 194 1.11 -0.36 -2.34
N ALA A 195 1.19 -0.04 -1.04
CA ALA A 195 0.86 -0.98 0.02
C ALA A 195 -0.61 -1.40 -0.02
N ASP A 196 -1.51 -0.44 -0.23
CA ASP A 196 -2.95 -0.68 -0.25
C ASP A 196 -3.38 -1.40 -1.54
N ASP A 197 -2.77 -1.09 -2.69
CA ASP A 197 -3.00 -1.81 -3.95
C ASP A 197 -2.60 -3.29 -3.86
N LEU A 198 -1.40 -3.57 -3.33
CA LEU A 198 -0.94 -4.95 -3.15
C LEU A 198 -1.77 -5.70 -2.10
N ARG A 199 -2.17 -5.04 -1.01
CA ARG A 199 -3.07 -5.62 -0.01
C ARG A 199 -4.43 -5.96 -0.63
N ALA A 200 -5.00 -5.06 -1.41
CA ALA A 200 -6.27 -5.30 -2.09
C ALA A 200 -6.17 -6.50 -3.04
N ALA A 201 -5.09 -6.59 -3.83
CA ALA A 201 -4.87 -7.71 -4.74
C ALA A 201 -4.78 -9.04 -3.98
N GLU A 202 -4.06 -9.07 -2.85
CA GLU A 202 -3.94 -10.24 -1.98
C GLU A 202 -5.29 -10.66 -1.40
N LEU A 203 -6.08 -9.72 -0.86
CA LEU A 203 -7.40 -9.99 -0.28
C LEU A 203 -8.38 -10.57 -1.31
N LEU A 204 -8.39 -10.03 -2.53
CA LEU A 204 -9.23 -10.54 -3.62
C LEU A 204 -8.84 -11.99 -3.99
N ARG A 205 -7.53 -12.27 -4.11
CA ARG A 205 -7.02 -13.61 -4.44
C ARG A 205 -7.20 -14.64 -3.32
N GLU A 206 -7.09 -14.23 -2.06
CA GLU A 206 -7.38 -15.10 -0.92
C GLU A 206 -8.87 -15.42 -0.84
N GLY A 207 -9.71 -14.40 -1.08
CA GLY A 207 -11.13 -14.58 -1.32
C GLY A 207 -11.40 -15.62 -2.41
N MET A 208 -10.64 -15.60 -3.52
CA MET A 208 -10.69 -16.62 -4.58
C MET A 208 -10.40 -18.04 -4.07
N LYS A 209 -9.29 -18.22 -3.34
CA LYS A 209 -8.82 -19.54 -2.85
C LYS A 209 -9.76 -20.17 -1.82
N ALA A 210 -10.38 -19.38 -0.94
CA ALA A 210 -11.25 -19.90 0.12
C ALA A 210 -12.54 -20.58 -0.42
N ALA A 211 -13.11 -20.08 -1.52
CA ALA A 211 -14.29 -20.73 -2.11
C ALA A 211 -13.95 -21.97 -2.95
N GLY A 212 -12.75 -22.01 -3.57
CA GLY A 212 -12.29 -23.19 -4.31
C GLY A 212 -12.06 -24.43 -3.42
N THR A 213 -11.86 -24.24 -2.12
CA THR A 213 -11.70 -25.31 -1.13
C THR A 213 -13.00 -25.75 -0.46
N SER A 214 -14.10 -25.00 -0.62
CA SER A 214 -15.42 -25.35 -0.06
C SER A 214 -16.30 -26.20 -1.00
N GLY A 215 -15.75 -26.61 -2.16
CA GLY A 215 -16.46 -27.36 -3.20
C GLY A 215 -15.98 -28.79 -3.44
N LEU A 216 -15.24 -29.41 -2.49
CA LEU A 216 -14.79 -30.80 -2.54
C LEU A 216 -15.42 -31.65 -1.42
#